data_AF-A0A068Z4E2-F1
#
_entry.id   AF-A0A068Z4E2-F1
#
_cell.length_a   1.000
_cell.length_b   1.000
_cell.length_c   1.000
_cell.angle_alpha   90.00
_cell.angle_beta   90.00
_cell.angle_gamma   90.00
#
_symmetry.space_group_name_H-M   'P 1'
#
loop_
_entity.id
_entity.type
_entity.pdbx_description
1 polymer ?
#
loop_
_entity_poly.entity_id
_entity_poly.type
_entity_poly.pdbx_seq_one_letter_code
_entity_poly.pdbx_strand_id
1 'polypeptide(L)'
;MATKDVITANDTGAVPVADKTLPAGTDLNAITEPGEYFQNVTSSATLALNHPEAVAGALKVYLTGVDFGACRQVYMPYNSTVEYRRYAFGDPLVFSAWKA
;
A
#
# COMPACT_ATOMS: atom_id res chain seq x y z
N MET A 1 10.54 11.77 -34.31
CA MET A 1 10.43 11.01 -33.04
C MET A 1 9.79 11.94 -32.03
N ALA A 2 8.63 11.60 -31.48
CA ALA A 2 8.03 12.41 -30.41
C ALA A 2 8.79 12.14 -29.12
N THR A 3 9.40 13.17 -28.54
CA THR A 3 9.94 13.10 -27.18
C THR A 3 8.78 13.30 -26.22
N LYS A 4 8.66 12.44 -25.20
CA LYS A 4 7.70 12.66 -24.13
C LYS A 4 8.20 13.82 -23.27
N ASP A 5 7.47 14.93 -23.23
CA ASP A 5 7.89 16.14 -22.51
C ASP A 5 7.91 15.97 -20.98
N VAL A 6 7.25 14.94 -20.45
CA VAL A 6 7.23 14.61 -19.02
C VAL A 6 7.48 13.12 -18.82
N ILE A 7 8.51 12.79 -18.07
CA ILE A 7 8.83 11.43 -17.65
C ILE A 7 8.29 11.23 -16.23
N THR A 8 7.39 10.27 -16.06
CA THR A 8 6.85 9.86 -14.76
C THR A 8 7.70 8.75 -14.12
N ALA A 9 7.46 8.47 -12.84
CA ALA A 9 8.11 7.33 -12.19
C ALA A 9 7.78 6.01 -12.91
N ASN A 10 6.54 5.86 -13.40
CA ASN A 10 6.12 4.69 -14.16
C ASN A 10 6.87 4.55 -15.50
N ASP A 11 7.23 5.67 -16.15
CA ASP A 11 7.98 5.64 -17.41
C ASP A 11 9.44 5.19 -17.25
N THR A 12 9.96 5.23 -16.04
CA THR A 12 11.36 4.85 -15.72
C THR A 12 11.46 3.59 -14.85
N GLY A 13 10.32 2.99 -14.47
CA GLY A 13 10.30 1.90 -13.49
C GLY A 13 10.70 2.33 -12.07
N ALA A 14 10.68 3.64 -11.79
CA ALA A 14 10.93 4.19 -10.46
C ALA A 14 9.68 4.05 -9.57
N VAL A 15 9.90 4.05 -8.26
CA VAL A 15 8.81 4.10 -7.28
C VAL A 15 8.30 5.54 -7.20
N PRO A 16 7.00 5.82 -7.42
CA PRO A 16 6.46 7.16 -7.24
C PRO A 16 6.58 7.57 -5.77
N VAL A 17 6.94 8.83 -5.52
CA VAL A 17 6.85 9.44 -4.19
C VAL A 17 5.42 9.30 -3.67
N ALA A 18 5.25 9.08 -2.36
CA ALA A 18 3.95 9.00 -1.71
C ALA A 18 3.13 10.30 -1.85
N ASP A 19 2.51 10.52 -3.01
CA ASP A 19 1.58 11.61 -3.30
C ASP A 19 0.12 11.14 -3.34
N LYS A 20 -0.10 9.82 -3.31
CA LYS A 20 -1.42 9.18 -3.40
C LYS A 20 -2.06 8.99 -2.02
N THR A 21 -3.02 9.86 -1.71
CA THR A 21 -3.97 9.67 -0.59
C THR A 21 -4.85 8.44 -0.85
N LEU A 22 -5.03 7.60 0.16
CA LEU A 22 -6.06 6.57 0.20
C LEU A 22 -7.42 7.22 0.52
N PRO A 23 -8.41 7.14 -0.40
CA PRO A 23 -9.76 7.64 -0.14
C PRO A 23 -10.38 7.05 1.14
N ALA A 24 -11.32 7.77 1.76
CA ALA A 24 -12.08 7.22 2.87
C ALA A 24 -12.84 5.95 2.44
N GLY A 25 -12.85 4.93 3.30
CA GLY A 25 -13.48 3.64 2.97
C GLY A 25 -12.61 2.69 2.15
N THR A 26 -11.35 3.03 1.88
CA THR A 26 -10.44 2.14 1.14
C THR A 26 -10.06 0.92 1.98
N ASP A 27 -10.37 -0.27 1.48
CA ASP A 27 -9.92 -1.53 2.05
C ASP A 27 -8.46 -1.81 1.62
N LEU A 28 -7.55 -2.01 2.57
CA LEU A 28 -6.14 -2.28 2.28
C LEU A 28 -5.92 -3.62 1.54
N ASN A 29 -6.86 -4.57 1.57
CA ASN A 29 -6.78 -5.80 0.77
C ASN A 29 -6.93 -5.53 -0.73
N ALA A 30 -7.53 -4.40 -1.13
CA ALA A 30 -7.66 -3.99 -2.53
C ALA A 30 -6.40 -3.29 -3.08
N ILE A 31 -5.43 -2.97 -2.23
CA ILE A 31 -4.22 -2.21 -2.63
C ILE A 31 -3.06 -3.17 -2.86
N THR A 32 -3.01 -3.75 -4.06
CA THR A 32 -1.97 -4.72 -4.46
C THR A 32 -0.95 -4.15 -5.44
N GLU A 33 -1.21 -2.96 -6.00
CA GLU A 33 -0.30 -2.29 -6.93
C GLU A 33 0.93 -1.74 -6.19
N PRO A 34 2.15 -1.99 -6.70
CA PRO A 34 3.37 -1.51 -6.06
C PRO A 34 3.41 0.01 -6.02
N GLY A 35 3.80 0.56 -4.86
CA GLY A 35 3.85 2.00 -4.65
C GLY A 35 3.82 2.40 -3.18
N GLU A 36 3.93 3.70 -2.94
CA GLU A 36 3.76 4.30 -1.63
C GLU A 36 2.47 5.13 -1.59
N TYR A 37 1.68 4.94 -0.54
CA TYR A 37 0.38 5.55 -0.31
C TYR A 37 0.32 6.09 1.11
N PHE A 38 -0.66 6.95 1.40
CA PHE A 38 -0.90 7.38 2.78
C PHE A 38 -2.39 7.53 3.11
N GLN A 39 -2.74 7.20 4.34
CA GLN A 39 -4.01 7.55 4.96
C GLN A 39 -3.76 8.72 5.91
N ASN A 40 -4.24 9.91 5.57
CA ASN A 40 -4.03 11.13 6.35
C ASN A 40 -5.10 11.36 7.43
N VAL A 41 -6.17 10.57 7.47
CA VAL A 41 -7.28 10.73 8.42
C VAL A 41 -7.45 9.46 9.25
N THR A 42 -7.22 9.56 10.57
CA THR A 42 -7.30 8.41 11.49
C THR A 42 -8.68 7.74 11.49
N SER A 43 -9.77 8.50 11.39
CA SER A 43 -11.13 7.92 11.31
C SER A 43 -11.38 7.09 10.04
N SER A 44 -10.54 7.24 9.02
CA SER A 44 -10.58 6.45 7.79
C SER A 44 -9.68 5.21 7.86
N ALA A 45 -8.74 5.13 8.79
CA ALA A 45 -7.91 3.96 9.06
C ALA A 45 -8.61 3.06 10.08
N THR A 46 -9.40 2.09 9.63
CA THR A 46 -10.16 1.21 10.54
C THR A 46 -9.78 -0.26 10.37
N LEU A 47 -9.92 -1.05 11.43
CA LEU A 47 -9.66 -2.50 11.39
C LEU A 47 -10.59 -3.23 10.40
N ALA A 48 -11.84 -2.74 10.24
CA ALA A 48 -12.80 -3.27 9.28
C ALA A 48 -12.36 -3.08 7.81
N LEU A 49 -11.48 -2.09 7.56
CA LEU A 49 -10.85 -1.83 6.26
C LEU A 49 -9.45 -2.44 6.15
N ASN A 50 -9.16 -3.45 6.99
CA ASN A 50 -7.89 -4.19 7.02
C ASN A 50 -6.65 -3.35 7.37
N HIS A 51 -6.82 -2.21 8.03
CA HIS A 51 -5.69 -1.53 8.68
C HIS A 51 -5.20 -2.35 9.89
N PRO A 52 -3.89 -2.35 10.18
CA PRO A 52 -3.34 -3.05 11.35
C PRO A 52 -3.70 -2.36 12.67
N GLU A 53 -3.94 -1.05 12.63
CA GLU A 53 -4.25 -0.20 13.77
C GLU A 53 -5.21 0.91 13.34
N ALA A 54 -6.05 1.38 14.25
CA ALA A 54 -6.97 2.50 14.01
C ALA A 54 -6.25 3.87 14.06
N VAL A 55 -5.17 4.01 13.29
CA VAL A 55 -4.29 5.18 13.24
C VAL A 55 -3.86 5.46 11.81
N ALA A 56 -3.91 6.73 11.39
CA ALA A 56 -3.41 7.20 10.10
C ALA A 56 -1.91 6.86 9.89
N GLY A 57 -1.45 6.82 8.64
CA GLY A 57 -0.08 6.39 8.37
C GLY A 57 0.24 6.21 6.89
N ALA A 58 1.43 5.70 6.63
CA ALA A 58 1.91 5.37 5.30
C ALA A 58 1.77 3.88 5.03
N LEU A 59 1.41 3.52 3.79
CA LEU A 59 1.39 2.16 3.28
C LEU A 59 2.40 2.03 2.14
N LYS A 60 3.26 1.02 2.21
CA LYS A 60 4.11 0.59 1.09
C LYS A 60 3.66 -0.76 0.59
N VAL A 61 3.59 -0.90 -0.72
CA VAL A 61 3.24 -2.16 -1.38
C VAL A 61 4.37 -2.59 -2.30
N TYR A 62 4.81 -3.83 -2.14
CA TYR A 62 5.82 -4.46 -2.99
C TYR A 62 5.19 -5.65 -3.69
N LEU A 63 5.19 -5.66 -5.02
CA LEU A 63 4.75 -6.81 -5.78
C LEU A 63 5.77 -7.96 -5.61
N THR A 64 5.30 -9.16 -5.34
CA THR A 64 6.18 -10.35 -5.22
C THR A 64 6.22 -11.17 -6.51
N GLY A 65 5.18 -11.06 -7.34
CA GLY A 65 5.09 -11.78 -8.62
C GLY A 65 4.88 -13.29 -8.50
N VAL A 66 4.60 -13.80 -7.31
CA VAL A 66 4.32 -15.23 -7.07
C VAL A 66 2.96 -15.63 -7.68
N ASP A 67 1.97 -14.75 -7.59
CA ASP A 67 0.66 -14.85 -8.24
C ASP A 67 0.20 -13.46 -8.70
N PHE A 68 -0.89 -13.39 -9.47
CA PHE A 68 -1.49 -12.10 -9.84
C PHE A 68 -1.92 -11.31 -8.60
N GLY A 69 -1.40 -10.10 -8.43
CA GLY A 69 -1.67 -9.26 -7.25
C GLY A 69 -0.95 -9.69 -5.97
N ALA A 70 -0.14 -10.76 -6.01
CA ALA A 70 0.64 -11.18 -4.85
C ALA A 70 1.63 -10.08 -4.43
N CYS A 71 1.58 -9.71 -3.14
CA CYS A 71 2.31 -8.56 -2.65
C CYS A 71 2.73 -8.70 -1.18
N ARG A 72 3.66 -7.84 -0.78
CA ARG A 72 3.97 -7.49 0.60
C ARG A 72 3.43 -6.11 0.88
N GLN A 73 2.85 -5.93 2.06
CA GLN A 73 2.44 -4.63 2.55
C GLN A 73 3.18 -4.29 3.84
N VAL A 74 3.57 -3.01 3.96
CA VAL A 74 4.17 -2.43 5.16
C VAL A 74 3.37 -1.18 5.53
N TYR A 75 2.87 -1.11 6.76
CA TYR A 75 2.13 0.05 7.27
C TYR A 75 2.87 0.67 8.45
N MET A 76 3.08 1.99 8.37
CA MET A 76 3.77 2.79 9.38
C MET A 76 2.78 3.83 9.93
N PRO A 77 2.27 3.67 11.16
CA PRO A 77 1.46 4.71 11.80
C PRO A 77 2.26 6.01 11.94
N TYR A 78 1.62 7.18 11.80
CA TYR A 78 2.32 8.46 11.83
C TYR A 78 2.91 8.83 13.21
N ASN A 79 2.41 8.20 14.28
CA ASN A 79 2.68 8.55 15.67
C ASN A 79 3.51 7.50 16.43
N SER A 80 4.05 6.50 15.72
CA SER A 80 4.87 5.45 16.32
C SER A 80 6.03 5.05 15.40
N THR A 81 6.99 4.31 15.95
CA THR A 81 8.10 3.73 15.18
C THR A 81 7.83 2.27 14.80
N VAL A 82 6.61 1.78 15.01
CA VAL A 82 6.21 0.41 14.70
C VAL A 82 5.95 0.28 13.20
N GLU A 83 6.37 -0.85 12.62
CA GLU A 83 6.02 -1.22 11.26
C GLU A 83 5.21 -2.50 11.25
N TYR A 84 3.97 -2.43 10.77
CA TYR A 84 3.18 -3.63 10.55
C TYR A 84 3.44 -4.18 9.16
N ARG A 85 3.74 -5.48 9.06
CA ARG A 85 4.04 -6.17 7.81
C ARG A 85 3.10 -7.34 7.61
N ARG A 86 2.65 -7.54 6.37
CA ARG A 86 1.90 -8.74 5.94
C ARG A 86 2.22 -9.12 4.51
N TYR A 87 1.74 -10.27 4.07
CA TYR A 87 1.86 -10.74 2.70
C TYR A 87 0.53 -11.27 2.18
N ALA A 88 0.40 -11.36 0.86
CA ALA A 88 -0.72 -11.99 0.20
C ALA A 88 -0.28 -12.79 -1.03
N PHE A 89 -0.88 -13.96 -1.24
CA PHE A 89 -0.66 -14.84 -2.41
C PHE A 89 -1.87 -15.78 -2.63
N GLY A 90 -1.89 -16.50 -3.74
CA GLY A 90 -2.94 -17.45 -4.12
C GLY A 90 -4.03 -16.86 -5.02
N ASP A 91 -4.95 -17.74 -5.44
CA ASP A 91 -6.15 -17.40 -6.22
C ASP A 91 -7.39 -18.11 -5.60
N PRO A 92 -8.29 -17.38 -4.90
CA PRO A 92 -8.26 -15.94 -4.66
C PRO A 92 -7.10 -15.52 -3.73
N LEU A 93 -6.71 -14.25 -3.82
CA LEU A 93 -5.61 -13.70 -3.03
C LEU A 93 -5.92 -13.75 -1.52
N VAL A 94 -5.08 -14.43 -0.73
CA VAL A 94 -5.23 -14.57 0.72
C VAL A 94 -4.19 -13.75 1.46
N PHE A 95 -4.63 -12.82 2.31
CA PHE A 95 -3.74 -12.01 3.15
C PHE A 95 -3.42 -12.72 4.47
N SER A 96 -2.16 -12.66 4.89
CA SER A 96 -1.77 -13.01 6.26
C SER A 96 -2.28 -11.97 7.25
N ALA A 97 -2.34 -12.35 8.53
CA ALA A 97 -2.43 -11.36 9.61
C ALA A 97 -1.23 -10.39 9.56
N TRP A 98 -1.45 -9.18 10.07
CA TRP A 98 -0.38 -8.19 10.29
C TRP A 98 0.55 -8.64 11.42
N LYS A 99 1.84 -8.33 11.29
CA LYS A 99 2.86 -8.50 12.34
C LYS A 99 3.65 -7.21 12.51
N ALA A 100 3.79 -6.75 13.75
CA ALA A 100 4.69 -5.66 14.13
C ALA A 100 6.15 -6.14 14.22
#